data_AF-X1VEB1-F1
#
_entry.id   AF-X1VEB1-F1
#
_cell.length_a   1.000
_cell.length_b   1.000
_cell.length_c   1.000
_cell.angle_alpha   90.00
_cell.angle_beta   90.00
_cell.angle_gamma   90.00
#
_symmetry.space_group_name_H-M   'P 1'
#
loop_
_entity.id
_entity.type
_entity.pdbx_description
1 polymer ?
#
loop_
_entity_poly.entity_id
_entity_poly.type
_entity_poly.pdbx_seq_one_letter_code
_entity_poly.pdbx_strand_id
1 'polypeptide(L)'
;MKSAIEELEKKVRTAKAASRRMAYLSAEVKNEALHNVSNDLLARKDEILAANQIDYKEGEASGMGAAMLDRLMLDSSRLEGIAQDVLAVAALPDPVGEVFDMRTLPNGLQLGRKR
;
A
#
# COMPACT_ATOMS: atom_id res chain seq x y z
N MET A 1 -24.25 13.37 -7.53
CA MET A 1 -24.34 11.91 -7.74
C MET A 1 -23.67 11.44 -9.03
N LYS A 2 -23.99 11.96 -10.22
CA LYS A 2 -23.33 11.53 -11.48
C LYS A 2 -21.79 11.70 -11.47
N SER A 3 -21.26 12.82 -10.97
CA SER A 3 -19.79 13.01 -10.98
C SER A 3 -19.03 12.11 -10.01
N ALA A 4 -19.65 11.68 -8.90
CA ALA A 4 -19.00 10.75 -7.96
C ALA A 4 -18.87 9.34 -8.56
N ILE A 5 -19.89 8.90 -9.32
CA ILE A 5 -19.84 7.63 -10.06
C ILE A 5 -18.78 7.73 -11.17
N GLU A 6 -18.74 8.83 -11.91
CA GLU A 6 -17.73 9.07 -12.95
C GLU A 6 -16.30 9.09 -12.39
N GLU A 7 -16.08 9.74 -11.24
CA GLU A 7 -14.78 9.74 -10.56
C GLU A 7 -14.37 8.35 -10.09
N LEU A 8 -15.31 7.60 -9.50
CA LEU A 8 -15.09 6.22 -9.08
C LEU A 8 -14.74 5.33 -10.28
N GLU A 9 -15.50 5.42 -11.38
CA GLU A 9 -15.22 4.67 -12.60
C GLU A 9 -13.82 4.98 -13.13
N LYS A 10 -13.43 6.25 -13.14
CA LYS A 10 -12.09 6.66 -13.57
C LYS A 10 -11.01 6.04 -12.66
N LYS A 11 -11.15 6.14 -11.34
CA LYS A 11 -10.20 5.56 -10.36
C LYS A 11 -10.06 4.05 -10.56
N VAL A 12 -11.17 3.33 -10.71
CA VAL A 12 -11.17 1.87 -10.89
C VAL A 12 -10.56 1.46 -12.24
N ARG A 13 -10.87 2.16 -13.33
CA ARG A 13 -10.26 1.89 -14.65
C ARG A 13 -8.74 2.10 -14.61
N THR A 14 -8.28 3.19 -14.00
CA THR A 14 -6.84 3.46 -13.85
C THR A 14 -6.17 2.42 -12.95
N ALA A 15 -6.77 2.05 -11.82
CA ALA A 15 -6.25 1.01 -10.94
C ALA A 15 -6.12 -0.35 -11.65
N LYS A 16 -7.13 -0.74 -12.44
CA LYS A 16 -7.10 -1.99 -13.24
C LYS A 16 -6.03 -1.98 -14.33
N ALA A 17 -5.76 -0.83 -14.94
CA ALA A 17 -4.68 -0.69 -15.91
C ALA A 17 -3.30 -0.77 -15.21
N ALA A 18 -3.17 -0.10 -14.06
CA ALA A 18 -1.93 -0.09 -13.27
C ALA A 18 -1.59 -1.47 -12.69
N SER A 19 -2.59 -2.25 -12.24
CA SER A 19 -2.35 -3.57 -11.63
C SER A 19 -1.66 -4.54 -12.60
N ARG A 20 -2.00 -4.47 -13.89
CA ARG A 20 -1.33 -5.28 -14.93
C ARG A 20 0.14 -4.92 -15.03
N ARG A 21 0.49 -3.63 -15.00
CA ARG A 21 1.88 -3.17 -15.03
C ARG A 21 2.63 -3.60 -13.77
N MET A 22 2.02 -3.42 -12.60
CA MET A 22 2.59 -3.82 -11.32
C MET A 22 2.97 -5.30 -11.27
N ALA A 23 2.17 -6.18 -11.88
CA ALA A 23 2.45 -7.62 -11.93
C ALA A 23 3.70 -8.00 -12.72
N TYR A 24 4.21 -7.12 -13.60
CA TYR A 24 5.43 -7.35 -14.39
C TYR A 24 6.64 -6.58 -13.87
N LEU A 25 6.49 -5.75 -12.83
CA LEU A 25 7.62 -5.04 -12.24
C LEU A 25 8.50 -6.01 -11.46
N SER A 26 9.81 -5.78 -11.51
CA SER A 26 10.76 -6.53 -10.72
C SER A 26 10.63 -6.19 -9.23
N ALA A 27 11.13 -7.09 -8.38
CA ALA A 27 11.17 -6.89 -6.94
C ALA A 27 11.93 -5.59 -6.58
N GLU A 28 13.03 -5.31 -7.28
CA GLU A 28 13.88 -4.14 -7.03
C GLU A 28 13.12 -2.84 -7.23
N VAL A 29 12.37 -2.70 -8.32
CA VAL A 29 11.57 -1.49 -8.61
C VAL A 29 10.46 -1.30 -7.57
N LYS A 30 9.81 -2.40 -7.17
CA LYS A 30 8.76 -2.35 -6.12
C LYS A 30 9.36 -1.95 -4.77
N ASN A 31 10.51 -2.49 -4.42
CA ASN A 31 11.19 -2.20 -3.16
C ASN A 31 11.74 -0.77 -3.13
N GLU A 32 12.31 -0.26 -4.23
CA GLU A 32 12.71 1.14 -4.35
C GLU A 32 11.52 2.09 -4.15
N ALA A 33 10.35 1.77 -4.71
CA ALA A 33 9.14 2.55 -4.47
C ALA A 33 8.73 2.55 -2.99
N LEU A 34 8.82 1.41 -2.29
CA LEU A 34 8.54 1.34 -0.85
C LEU A 34 9.56 2.11 -0.01
N HIS A 35 10.85 2.07 -0.37
CA HIS A 35 11.88 2.89 0.27
C HIS A 35 11.59 4.39 0.11
N ASN A 36 11.20 4.81 -1.09
CA ASN A 36 10.81 6.20 -1.34
C ASN A 36 9.58 6.62 -0.53
N VAL A 37 8.57 5.75 -0.42
CA VAL A 37 7.40 6.00 0.43
C VAL A 37 7.81 6.18 1.89
N SER A 38 8.65 5.29 2.43
CA SER A 38 9.14 5.41 3.81
C SER A 38 9.90 6.72 4.04
N ASN A 39 10.80 7.09 3.12
CA ASN A 39 11.54 8.35 3.19
C ASN A 39 10.61 9.58 3.12
N ASP A 40 9.62 9.56 2.22
CA ASP A 40 8.68 10.67 2.05
C ASP A 40 7.76 10.85 3.26
N LEU A 41 7.35 9.75 3.92
CA LEU A 41 6.58 9.80 5.16
C LEU A 41 7.36 10.54 6.27
N LEU A 42 8.66 10.25 6.39
CA LEU A 42 9.51 10.89 7.40
C LEU A 42 9.84 12.34 7.02
N ALA A 43 10.15 12.60 5.75
CA ALA A 43 10.47 13.93 5.24
C ALA A 43 9.29 14.91 5.36
N ARG A 44 8.05 14.40 5.24
CA ARG A 44 6.81 15.18 5.33
C ARG A 44 6.07 14.98 6.66
N LYS A 45 6.76 14.48 7.70
CA LYS A 45 6.16 14.16 8.99
C LYS A 45 5.30 15.29 9.54
N ASP A 46 5.82 16.51 9.56
CA ASP A 46 5.12 17.65 10.14
C ASP A 46 3.86 18.03 9.35
N GLU A 47 3.90 17.91 8.02
CA GLU A 47 2.74 18.14 7.14
C GLU A 47 1.63 17.12 7.43
N ILE A 48 2.00 15.84 7.56
CA ILE A 48 1.06 14.74 7.84
C ILE A 48 0.43 14.88 9.23
N LEU A 49 1.24 15.19 10.26
CA LEU A 49 0.74 15.35 11.62
C LEU A 49 -0.16 16.58 11.75
N ALA A 50 0.17 17.68 11.08
CA ALA A 50 -0.67 18.87 11.04
C ALA A 50 -2.03 18.58 10.37
N ALA A 51 -2.04 17.85 9.26
CA ALA A 51 -3.27 17.43 8.59
C ALA A 51 -4.11 16.49 9.47
N ASN A 52 -3.50 15.47 10.08
CA ASN A 52 -4.19 14.54 10.97
C ASN A 52 -4.81 15.24 12.18
N GLN A 53 -4.18 16.28 12.71
CA GLN A 53 -4.72 17.05 13.82
C GLN A 53 -6.02 17.79 13.46
N ILE A 54 -6.18 18.21 12.19
CA ILE A 54 -7.43 18.79 11.68
C ILE A 54 -8.50 17.70 11.65
N ASP A 55 -8.20 16.55 11.06
CA ASP A 55 -9.11 15.40 10.99
C ASP A 55 -9.55 14.94 12.39
N TYR A 56 -8.63 14.91 13.35
CA TYR A 56 -8.93 14.54 14.74
C TYR A 56 -9.95 15.49 15.37
N LYS A 57 -9.77 16.80 15.20
CA LYS A 57 -10.69 17.83 15.72
C LYS A 57 -12.07 17.73 15.06
N GLU A 58 -12.11 17.49 13.76
CA GLU A 58 -13.37 17.27 13.04
C GLU A 58 -14.06 15.99 13.52
N GLY A 59 -13.30 14.91 13.73
CA GLY A 59 -13.79 13.67 14.31
C GLY A 59 -14.39 13.88 15.70
N GLU A 60 -13.69 14.57 16.58
CA GLU A 60 -14.15 14.89 17.92
C GLU A 60 -15.45 15.73 17.89
N ALA A 61 -15.47 16.77 17.05
CA ALA A 61 -16.64 17.63 16.87
C ALA A 61 -17.85 16.89 16.27
N SER A 62 -17.62 15.86 15.46
CA SER A 62 -18.66 15.00 14.88
C SER A 62 -19.25 13.97 15.88
N GLY A 63 -18.71 13.91 17.11
CA GLY A 63 -19.15 12.95 18.13
C GLY A 63 -18.54 11.56 17.97
N MET A 64 -17.37 11.46 17.32
CA MET A 64 -16.67 10.20 17.15
C MET A 64 -16.26 9.60 18.50
N GLY A 65 -16.48 8.28 18.67
CA GLY A 65 -16.15 7.61 19.92
C GLY A 65 -14.65 7.55 20.20
N ALA A 66 -14.26 7.57 21.48
CA ALA A 66 -12.86 7.63 21.91
C ALA A 66 -11.96 6.55 21.29
N ALA A 67 -12.46 5.32 21.11
CA ALA A 67 -11.71 4.24 20.49
C ALA A 67 -11.42 4.47 18.99
N MET A 68 -12.30 5.19 18.29
CA MET A 68 -12.10 5.54 16.88
C MET A 68 -11.19 6.76 16.75
N LEU A 69 -11.29 7.72 17.67
CA LEU A 69 -10.35 8.84 17.78
C LEU A 69 -8.91 8.37 18.06
N ASP A 70 -8.73 7.40 18.96
CA ASP A 70 -7.39 6.81 19.19
C ASP A 70 -6.83 6.14 17.93
N ARG A 71 -7.66 5.45 17.14
CA ARG A 71 -7.22 4.87 15.85
C ARG A 71 -6.90 5.91 14.79
N LEU A 72 -7.57 7.06 14.84
CA LEU A 72 -7.36 8.16 13.90
C LEU A 72 -6.09 8.95 14.25
N MET A 73 -5.76 9.07 15.54
CA MET A 73 -4.64 9.87 16.02
C MET A 73 -3.30 9.33 15.47
N LEU A 74 -2.53 10.23 14.87
CA LEU A 74 -1.13 10.03 14.53
C LEU A 74 -0.25 10.90 15.42
N ASP A 75 0.84 10.32 15.88
CA ASP A 75 1.94 11.01 16.54
C ASP A 75 3.26 10.67 15.83
N SER A 76 4.35 11.32 16.22
CA SER A 76 5.66 11.08 15.61
C SER A 76 6.09 9.61 15.70
N SER A 77 5.84 8.95 16.83
CA SER A 77 6.24 7.56 17.03
C SER A 77 5.43 6.61 16.15
N ARG A 78 4.13 6.86 16.00
CA ARG A 78 3.25 6.07 15.11
C ARG A 78 3.66 6.23 13.66
N LEU A 79 3.96 7.45 13.21
CA LEU A 79 4.38 7.69 11.83
C LEU A 79 5.75 7.07 11.53
N GLU A 80 6.70 7.17 12.47
CA GLU A 80 8.00 6.50 12.37
C GLU A 80 7.85 4.98 12.34
N GLY A 81 6.92 4.43 13.14
CA GLY A 81 6.55 3.01 13.09
C GLY A 81 5.99 2.60 11.72
N ILE A 82 5.07 3.38 11.15
CA ILE A 82 4.52 3.12 9.81
C ILE A 82 5.63 3.15 8.75
N ALA A 83 6.52 4.13 8.81
CA ALA A 83 7.64 4.22 7.87
C ALA A 83 8.58 3.00 7.99
N GLN A 84 8.82 2.52 9.21
CA GLN A 84 9.62 1.32 9.46
C GLN A 84 8.91 0.04 8.98
N ASP A 85 7.59 -0.07 9.16
CA ASP A 85 6.80 -1.20 8.68
C ASP A 85 6.83 -1.30 7.16
N VAL A 86 6.81 -0.16 6.46
CA VAL A 86 6.99 -0.12 4.99
C VAL A 86 8.34 -0.70 4.58
N LEU A 87 9.43 -0.37 5.31
CA LEU A 87 10.75 -0.96 5.07
C LEU A 87 10.80 -2.44 5.40
N ALA A 88 10.10 -2.87 6.44
CA ALA A 88 9.99 -4.29 6.80
C ALA A 88 9.32 -5.09 5.67
N VAL A 89 8.26 -4.55 5.05
CA VAL A 89 7.62 -5.16 3.87
C VAL A 89 8.57 -5.22 2.68
N ALA A 90 9.33 -4.15 2.41
CA ALA A 90 10.30 -4.11 1.30
C ALA A 90 11.43 -5.15 1.46
N ALA A 91 11.73 -5.56 2.69
CA ALA A 91 12.73 -6.59 2.98
C ALA A 91 12.21 -8.03 2.82
N LEU A 92 10.89 -8.23 2.67
CA LEU A 92 10.33 -9.56 2.48
C LEU A 92 10.64 -10.11 1.08
N PRO A 93 10.76 -11.44 0.92
CA PRO A 93 10.85 -12.06 -0.39
C PRO A 93 9.63 -11.70 -1.25
N ASP A 94 9.88 -11.36 -2.51
CA ASP A 94 8.81 -11.03 -3.45
C ASP A 94 8.00 -12.30 -3.79
N PRO A 95 6.70 -12.34 -3.46
CA PRO A 95 5.87 -13.51 -3.77
C PRO A 95 5.52 -13.59 -5.25
N VAL A 96 5.68 -12.49 -6.02
CA VAL A 96 5.19 -12.41 -7.40
C VAL A 96 6.15 -13.08 -8.37
N GLY A 97 5.63 -14.03 -9.14
CA GLY A 97 6.39 -14.83 -10.11
C GLY A 97 7.06 -16.08 -9.52
N GLU A 98 6.90 -16.32 -8.21
CA GLU A 98 7.44 -17.48 -7.52
C GLU A 98 6.76 -18.75 -8.02
N VAL A 99 7.55 -19.69 -8.57
CA VAL A 99 7.06 -21.00 -8.99
C VAL A 99 6.98 -21.90 -7.77
N PHE A 100 5.76 -22.21 -7.31
CA PHE A 100 5.54 -22.98 -6.08
C PHE A 100 5.18 -24.46 -6.35
N ASP A 101 4.91 -24.84 -7.60
CA ASP A 101 4.64 -26.22 -8.01
C ASP A 101 5.18 -26.46 -9.41
N MET A 102 6.02 -27.48 -9.60
CA MET A 102 6.60 -27.89 -10.88
C MET A 102 6.43 -29.39 -11.07
N ARG A 103 5.90 -29.80 -12.22
CA ARG A 103 5.85 -31.21 -12.62
C ARG A 103 6.21 -31.40 -14.08
N THR A 104 6.87 -32.51 -14.39
CA THR A 104 7.17 -32.92 -15.76
C THR A 104 6.08 -33.87 -16.26
N LEU A 105 5.47 -33.52 -17.39
CA LEU A 105 4.49 -34.35 -18.06
C LEU A 105 5.15 -35.51 -18.82
N PRO A 106 4.45 -36.62 -19.10
CA PRO A 106 5.01 -37.78 -19.82
C PRO A 106 5.58 -37.48 -21.21
N ASN A 107 5.18 -36.35 -21.82
CA ASN A 107 5.70 -35.88 -23.11
C ASN A 107 6.94 -34.96 -22.97
N GLY A 108 7.50 -34.82 -21.76
CA GLY A 108 8.68 -34.00 -21.48
C GLY A 108 8.39 -32.51 -21.21
N LEU A 109 7.13 -32.05 -21.27
CA LEU A 109 6.79 -30.67 -20.96
C LEU A 109 6.84 -30.40 -19.45
N GLN A 110 7.42 -29.26 -19.07
CA GLN A 110 7.43 -28.80 -17.67
C GLN A 110 6.24 -27.89 -17.41
N LEU A 111 5.37 -28.28 -16.47
CA LEU A 111 4.25 -27.47 -16.01
C LEU A 111 4.59 -26.85 -14.66
N GLY A 112 4.67 -25.52 -14.62
CA GLY A 112 4.86 -24.74 -13.40
C GLY A 112 3.63 -23.92 -13.03
N ARG A 113 3.24 -23.91 -11.74
CA ARG A 113 2.30 -22.91 -11.21
C ARG A 113 3.09 -21.79 -10.52
N LYS A 114 2.77 -20.56 -10.90
CA LYS A 114 3.34 -19.32 -10.33
C LYS A 114 2.27 -18.59 -9.51
N ARG A 115 2.66 -17.91 -8.45
CA ARG A 115 1.80 -16.97 -7.71
C ARG A 115 2.30 -15.54 -7.90
#